data_AF-A0A1C6RR35-F1
#
_entry.id   AF-A0A1C6RR35-F1
#
_cell.length_a   1.000
_cell.length_b   1.000
_cell.length_c   1.000
_cell.angle_alpha   90.00
_cell.angle_beta   90.00
_cell.angle_gamma   90.00
#
_symmetry.space_group_name_H-M   'P 1'
#
loop_
_entity.id
_entity.type
_entity.pdbx_description
1 polymer ?
#
loop_
_entity_poly.entity_id
_entity_poly.type
_entity_poly.pdbx_seq_one_letter_code
_entity_poly.pdbx_strand_id
1 'polypeptide(L)'
;MRGRLSAVGHCCRCAESLSTVDAARAADGCLDFALTADLLDPGRIIVCERWASDEQLLAFRDCGPGDEQTVAIRDASVHKYRISAVEAP
;
A
#
# COMPACT_ATOMS: atom_id res chain seq x y z
N MET A 1 15.12 8.57 -5.09
CA MET A 1 14.53 9.90 -5.34
C MET A 1 13.06 9.88 -4.90
N ARG A 2 12.65 10.65 -3.88
CA ARG A 2 11.23 10.84 -3.53
C ARG A 2 10.72 12.07 -4.30
N GLY A 3 10.31 11.87 -5.54
CA GLY A 3 9.75 12.92 -6.39
C GLY A 3 8.26 13.10 -6.11
N ARG A 4 7.84 14.31 -5.72
CA ARG A 4 6.43 14.67 -5.67
C ARG A 4 6.02 15.10 -7.08
N LEU A 5 5.38 14.21 -7.83
CA LEU A 5 4.67 14.58 -9.05
C LEU A 5 3.38 15.31 -8.64
N SER A 6 3.09 16.47 -9.23
CA SER A 6 1.72 17.00 -9.20
C SER A 6 0.85 15.99 -9.93
N ALA A 7 0.02 15.26 -9.19
CA ALA A 7 -0.85 14.24 -9.73
C ALA A 7 -1.85 14.89 -10.71
N VAL A 8 -1.55 14.82 -12.00
CA VAL A 8 -2.58 14.79 -13.03
C VAL A 8 -3.24 13.42 -12.88
N GLY A 9 -4.45 13.41 -12.33
CA GLY A 9 -5.29 12.20 -12.24
C GLY A 9 -5.61 11.75 -10.82
N HIS A 10 -6.36 12.56 -10.06
CA HIS A 10 -7.20 12.01 -9.00
C HIS A 10 -8.25 11.10 -9.65
N CYS A 11 -7.99 9.80 -9.72
CA CYS A 11 -9.03 8.83 -10.09
C CYS A 11 -9.87 8.52 -8.84
N CYS A 12 -11.18 8.69 -8.94
CA CYS A 12 -12.17 8.66 -7.85
C CYS A 12 -12.27 7.34 -7.03
N ARG A 13 -11.50 6.29 -7.34
CA ARG A 13 -11.60 4.96 -6.72
C ARG A 13 -10.70 4.72 -5.50
N CYS A 14 -9.72 5.59 -5.21
CA CYS A 14 -8.86 5.44 -4.02
C CYS A 14 -9.37 6.20 -2.78
N ALA A 15 -10.53 6.87 -2.88
CA ALA A 15 -11.04 7.75 -1.82
C ALA A 15 -11.46 6.97 -0.56
N GLU A 16 -12.02 5.77 -0.73
CA GLU A 16 -12.45 4.92 0.41
C GLU A 16 -11.27 4.25 1.12
N SER A 17 -10.08 4.23 0.50
CA SER A 17 -8.86 3.64 1.06
C SER A 17 -7.99 4.65 1.80
N LEU A 18 -8.39 5.91 1.90
CA LEU A 18 -7.61 6.97 2.55
C LEU A 18 -7.36 6.66 4.03
N SER A 19 -8.34 6.11 4.75
CA SER A 19 -8.20 5.71 6.15
C SER A 19 -7.19 4.58 6.33
N THR A 20 -7.15 3.61 5.43
CA THR A 20 -6.15 2.52 5.44
C THR A 20 -4.74 3.05 5.20
N VAL A 21 -4.59 3.97 4.24
CA VAL A 21 -3.28 4.59 3.95
C VAL A 21 -2.81 5.44 5.13
N ASP A 22 -3.71 6.17 5.78
CA ASP A 22 -3.40 6.97 6.97
C ASP A 22 -2.98 6.07 8.14
N ALA A 23 -3.77 5.04 8.45
CA ALA A 23 -3.47 4.07 9.51
C ALA A 23 -2.14 3.35 9.28
N ALA A 24 -1.87 2.90 8.05
CA ALA A 24 -0.60 2.25 7.71
C ALA A 24 0.58 3.19 7.93
N ARG A 25 0.46 4.45 7.51
CA ARG A 25 1.54 5.44 7.66
C ARG A 25 1.74 5.91 9.10
N ALA A 26 0.71 5.81 9.93
CA ALA A 26 0.79 6.08 11.36
C ALA A 26 1.36 4.90 12.15
N ALA A 27 1.37 3.69 11.59
CA ALA A 27 1.86 2.50 12.26
C ALA A 27 3.38 2.49 12.42
N ASP A 28 3.84 1.94 13.54
CA ASP A 28 5.26 1.83 13.85
C ASP A 28 6.00 1.03 12.79
N GLY A 29 7.13 1.57 12.33
CA GLY A 29 7.98 0.91 11.34
C GLY A 29 7.50 1.02 9.89
N CYS A 30 6.40 1.72 9.59
CA CYS A 30 6.03 2.02 8.20
C CYS A 30 7.02 3.03 7.59
N LEU A 31 7.81 2.58 6.61
CA LEU A 31 8.76 3.41 5.86
C LEU A 31 8.11 4.04 4.62
N ASP A 32 7.15 3.32 4.02
CA ASP A 32 6.38 3.74 2.86
C ASP A 32 5.13 2.88 2.74
N PHE A 33 4.00 3.49 2.38
CA PHE A 33 2.78 2.77 2.05
C PHE A 33 2.05 3.56 0.96
N ALA A 34 1.78 2.90 -0.15
CA ALA A 34 1.12 3.46 -1.31
C ALA A 34 0.08 2.47 -1.83
N LEU A 35 -1.13 2.98 -2.03
CA LEU A 35 -2.20 2.29 -2.73
C LEU A 35 -2.51 3.10 -3.99
N THR A 36 -2.52 2.44 -5.14
CA THR A 36 -2.73 3.09 -6.43
C THR A 36 -3.51 2.18 -7.38
N ALA A 37 -4.28 2.78 -8.28
CA ALA A 37 -4.86 2.06 -9.41
C ALA A 37 -3.78 1.85 -10.50
N ASP A 38 -3.80 0.69 -11.14
CA ASP A 38 -2.97 0.47 -12.32
C ASP A 38 -3.51 1.34 -13.47
N LEU A 39 -2.63 2.12 -14.09
CA LEU A 39 -3.01 3.05 -15.16
C LEU A 39 -3.39 2.33 -16.46
N LEU A 40 -2.89 1.10 -16.66
CA LEU A 40 -3.17 0.28 -17.83
C LEU A 40 -4.32 -0.69 -17.57
N ASP A 41 -4.54 -1.07 -16.32
CA ASP A 41 -5.67 -1.90 -15.89
C ASP A 41 -6.46 -1.23 -14.75
N PRO A 42 -7.48 -0.40 -15.05
CA PRO A 42 -8.25 0.30 -14.04
C PRO A 42 -9.01 -0.60 -13.05
N GLY A 43 -9.12 -1.91 -13.33
CA GLY A 43 -9.69 -2.90 -12.43
C GLY A 43 -8.71 -3.44 -11.39
N ARG A 44 -7.42 -3.13 -11.54
CA ARG A 44 -6.34 -3.60 -10.68
C ARG A 44 -5.87 -2.49 -9.75
N ILE A 45 -5.74 -2.85 -8.48
CA ILE A 45 -5.08 -2.03 -7.46
C ILE A 45 -3.70 -2.60 -7.14
N ILE A 46 -2.76 -1.72 -6.86
CA ILE A 46 -1.40 -2.07 -6.44
C ILE A 46 -1.20 -1.49 -5.05
N VAL A 47 -0.83 -2.36 -4.10
CA VAL A 47 -0.40 -1.97 -2.76
C VAL A 47 1.11 -2.18 -2.68
N CYS A 48 1.84 -1.10 -2.52
CA CYS A 48 3.29 -1.10 -2.30
C CYS A 48 3.56 -0.62 -0.89
N GLU A 49 4.15 -1.48 -0.08
CA GLU A 49 4.46 -1.19 1.32
C GLU A 49 5.91 -1.53 1.65
N ARG A 50 6.51 -0.73 2.53
CA ARG A 50 7.86 -0.93 3.05
C ARG A 50 7.83 -0.76 4.56
N TRP A 51 8.41 -1.73 5.23
CA TRP A 51 8.43 -1.81 6.68
C TRP A 51 9.86 -2.00 7.17
N ALA A 52 10.15 -1.42 8.34
CA ALA A 52 11.46 -1.54 8.97
C ALA A 52 11.74 -2.95 9.49
N SER A 53 10.70 -3.73 9.80
CA SER A 53 10.81 -5.13 10.20
C SER A 53 9.57 -5.95 9.85
N ASP A 54 9.74 -7.27 9.79
CA ASP A 54 8.64 -8.22 9.58
C ASP A 54 7.65 -8.20 10.75
N GLU A 55 8.11 -7.97 11.98
CA GLU A 55 7.27 -7.92 13.17
C GLU A 55 6.31 -6.72 13.15
N GLN A 56 6.81 -5.54 12.79
CA GLN A 56 5.99 -4.33 12.65
C GLN A 56 4.97 -4.45 11.51
N LEU A 57 5.36 -5.09 10.40
CA LEU A 57 4.42 -5.41 9.32
C LEU A 57 3.27 -6.31 9.80
N LEU A 58 3.59 -7.37 10.54
CA LEU A 58 2.59 -8.31 11.04
C LEU A 58 1.68 -7.65 12.08
N ALA A 59 2.24 -6.86 13.01
CA ALA A 59 1.47 -6.10 14.00
C ALA A 59 0.43 -5.17 13.34
N PHE A 60 0.78 -4.53 12.22
CA PHE A 60 -0.17 -3.72 11.45
C PHE A 60 -1.26 -4.58 10.78
N ARG A 61 -0.88 -5.71 10.18
CA ARG A 61 -1.83 -6.60 9.47
C ARG A 61 -2.79 -7.33 10.42
N ASP A 62 -2.35 -7.63 11.64
CA ASP A 62 -3.19 -8.20 12.69
C ASP A 62 -4.25 -7.20 13.18
N CYS A 63 -4.12 -5.92 12.81
CA CYS A 63 -5.10 -4.85 13.07
C CYS A 63 -6.00 -4.54 11.84
N GLY A 64 -5.98 -5.38 10.80
CA GLY A 64 -6.70 -5.15 9.55
C GLY A 64 -8.23 -5.02 9.69
N PRO A 65 -8.91 -4.36 8.74
CA PRO A 65 -10.36 -4.22 8.76
C PRO A 65 -11.05 -5.60 8.70
N GLY A 66 -12.18 -5.73 9.41
CA GLY A 66 -12.97 -6.97 9.42
C GLY A 66 -13.51 -7.36 8.04
N ASP A 67 -13.88 -8.64 7.89
CA ASP A 67 -14.11 -9.38 6.64
C ASP A 67 -15.11 -8.76 5.62
N GLU A 68 -15.84 -7.70 5.98
CA GLU A 68 -16.89 -7.08 5.16
C GLU A 68 -16.38 -6.36 3.89
N GLN A 69 -15.07 -6.22 3.68
CA GLN A 69 -14.49 -5.56 2.50
C GLN A 69 -14.02 -6.53 1.40
N THR A 70 -14.26 -7.83 1.54
CA THR A 70 -13.71 -8.87 0.63
C THR A 70 -14.61 -9.19 -0.58
N VAL A 71 -15.83 -8.67 -0.63
CA VAL A 71 -16.89 -9.12 -1.56
C VAL A 71 -16.64 -8.75 -3.05
N ALA A 72 -15.66 -7.90 -3.35
CA ALA A 72 -15.36 -7.46 -4.73
C ALA A 72 -13.98 -7.90 -5.27
N ILE A 73 -13.14 -8.56 -4.48
CA ILE A 73 -11.79 -8.95 -4.90
C ILE A 73 -11.88 -10.25 -5.72
N ARG A 74 -11.61 -10.15 -7.02
CA ARG A 74 -11.66 -11.30 -7.95
C ARG A 74 -10.41 -12.18 -7.89
N ASP A 75 -9.27 -11.56 -7.65
CA ASP A 75 -7.97 -12.21 -7.53
C ASP A 75 -7.04 -11.32 -6.70
N ALA A 76 -6.10 -11.94 -5.99
CA ALA A 76 -5.07 -11.24 -5.23
C ALA A 76 -3.77 -12.05 -5.21
N SER A 77 -2.65 -11.36 -5.43
CA SER A 77 -1.32 -11.95 -5.35
C SER A 77 -0.41 -11.07 -4.50
N VAL A 78 0.17 -11.66 -3.45
CA VAL A 78 1.00 -10.96 -2.47
C VAL A 78 2.39 -11.56 -2.48
N HIS A 79 3.40 -10.71 -2.65
CA HIS A 79 4.80 -11.09 -2.62
C HIS A 79 5.55 -10.23 -1.62
N LYS A 80 6.42 -10.85 -0.81
CA LYS A 80 7.30 -10.16 0.14
C LYS A 80 8.74 -10.22 -0.37
N TYR A 81 9.39 -9.06 -0.38
CA TYR A 81 10.79 -8.93 -0.79
C TYR A 81 11.60 -8.29 0.33
N ARG A 82 12.84 -8.75 0.54
CA ARG A 82 13.80 -8.13 1.45
C ARG A 82 14.74 -7.23 0.66
N ILE A 83 14.83 -5.96 1.05
CA ILE A 83 15.80 -5.02 0.48
C ILE A 83 17.18 -5.40 1.03
N SER A 84 18.09 -5.85 0.16
CA SER A 84 19.45 -6.23 0.52
C SER A 84 20.47 -5.08 0.38
N ALA A 85 20.15 -4.06 -0.41
CA ALA A 85 21.00 -2.90 -0.62
C ALA A 85 20.18 -1.66 -1.03
N VAL A 86 20.74 -0.48 -0.79
CA VAL A 86 20.26 0.81 -1.30
C VAL A 86 21.47 1.58 -1.81
N GLU A 87 21.34 2.21 -2.97
CA GLU A 87 22.42 2.95 -3.63
C GLU A 87 22.06 4.44 -3.74
N ALA A 88 23.08 5.29 -3.90
CA ALA A 88 22.89 6.69 -4.23
C ALA A 88 22.32 6.82 -5.67
N PRO A 89 21.53 7.87 -5.95
CA PRO A 89 20.97 8.12 -7.29
C PRO A 89 22.02 8.46 -8.34
#